data_AF-A0A6M4FKE4-F1
#
_entry.id   AF-A0A6M4FKE4-F1
#
_cell.length_a   1.000
_cell.length_b   1.000
_cell.length_c   1.000
_cell.angle_alpha   90.00
_cell.angle_beta   90.00
_cell.angle_gamma   90.00
#
_symmetry.space_group_name_H-M   'P 1'
#
loop_
_entity.id
_entity.type
_entity.pdbx_description
1 polymer ?
#
loop_
_entity_poly.entity_id
_entity_poly.type
_entity_poly.pdbx_seq_one_letter_code
_entity_poly.pdbx_strand_id
1 'polypeptide(L)'
;MKTAFRVGVDVETTASEKVGTVDVLGNHYLRIVAEDGSFRWIPYARLETADDDRLCLIDDPDDKLGAVLTSPPLGEDGANIDPDAEVDEASADSFPASDPPAYTPDKH
;
A
#
# COMPACT_ATOMS: atom_id res chain seq x y z
N MET A 1 26.45 11.98 13.87
CA MET A 1 25.86 11.15 12.80
C MET A 1 24.46 11.68 12.57
N LYS A 2 24.18 12.25 11.40
CA LYS A 2 22.84 12.76 11.06
C LYS A 2 22.07 11.59 10.45
N THR A 3 20.93 11.25 11.03
CA THR A 3 20.11 10.11 10.64
C THR A 3 19.09 10.59 9.62
N ALA A 4 19.26 10.24 8.34
CA ALA A 4 18.32 10.63 7.29
C ALA A 4 16.95 9.93 7.40
N PHE A 5 16.87 8.85 8.18
CA PHE A 5 15.63 8.17 8.52
C PHE A 5 14.90 8.92 9.64
N ARG A 6 14.13 9.95 9.28
CA ARG A 6 13.26 10.72 10.18
C ARG A 6 11.90 11.00 9.55
N VAL A 7 10.88 11.22 10.38
CA VAL A 7 9.57 11.68 9.93
C VAL A 7 9.68 13.08 9.31
N GLY A 8 8.94 13.32 8.23
CA GLY A 8 8.95 14.57 7.46
C GLY A 8 9.96 14.61 6.31
N VAL A 9 10.72 13.54 6.09
CA VAL A 9 11.69 13.43 4.98
C VAL A 9 11.00 13.05 3.69
N ASP A 10 11.40 13.68 2.59
CA ASP A 10 10.91 13.33 1.27
C ASP A 10 11.61 12.07 0.74
N VAL A 11 10.80 11.17 0.19
CA VAL A 11 11.24 9.94 -0.46
C VAL A 11 11.04 10.09 -1.96
N GLU A 12 12.11 9.92 -2.71
CA GLU A 12 12.15 10.05 -4.17
C GLU A 12 12.61 8.74 -4.79
N THR A 13 12.21 8.43 -6.01
CA THR A 13 12.77 7.28 -6.75
C THR A 13 14.16 7.58 -7.29
N THR A 14 14.85 6.57 -7.81
CA THR A 14 16.10 6.74 -8.58
C THR A 14 15.94 7.64 -9.81
N ALA A 15 14.71 7.86 -10.28
CA ALA A 15 14.39 8.81 -11.35
C ALA A 15 14.19 10.26 -10.85
N SER A 16 14.43 10.53 -9.55
CA SER A 16 14.14 11.81 -8.88
C SER A 16 12.65 12.18 -8.93
N GLU A 17 11.77 11.18 -8.92
CA GLU A 17 10.33 11.39 -8.80
C GLU A 17 9.90 11.28 -7.33
N LYS A 18 9.23 12.30 -6.79
CA LYS A 18 8.74 12.28 -5.41
C LYS A 18 7.65 11.22 -5.26
N VAL A 19 7.90 10.25 -4.39
CA VAL A 19 6.94 9.18 -4.07
C VAL A 19 6.02 9.61 -2.93
N GLY A 20 6.57 10.32 -1.94
CA GLY A 20 5.83 10.78 -0.78
C GLY A 20 6.76 11.28 0.32
N THR A 21 6.18 11.52 1.48
CA THR A 21 6.89 12.00 2.67
C THR A 21 6.76 10.97 3.79
N VAL A 22 7.86 10.73 4.53
CA VAL A 22 7.89 9.81 5.67
C VAL A 22 6.97 10.33 6.76
N ASP A 23 6.04 9.48 7.17
CA ASP A 23 5.02 9.80 8.18
C ASP A 23 5.20 8.97 9.46
N VAL A 24 5.53 7.67 9.33
CA VAL A 24 5.82 6.79 10.47
C VAL A 24 7.13 6.04 10.24
N LEU A 25 7.93 5.91 11.30
CA LEU A 25 9.09 5.02 11.34
C LEU A 25 8.73 3.76 12.12
N GLY A 26 8.70 2.62 11.44
CA GLY A 26 8.61 1.31 12.07
C GLY A 26 9.99 0.71 12.35
N ASN A 27 10.02 -0.54 12.79
CA ASN A 27 11.28 -1.25 13.09
C ASN A 27 11.93 -1.78 11.82
N HIS A 28 11.13 -2.29 10.88
CA HIS A 28 11.61 -2.91 9.64
C HIS A 28 11.19 -2.14 8.39
N TYR A 29 10.09 -1.39 8.50
CA TYR A 29 9.53 -0.60 7.43
C TYR A 29 9.37 0.84 7.91
N LEU A 30 9.33 1.77 6.96
CA LEU A 30 8.80 3.09 7.20
C LEU A 30 7.54 3.30 6.38
N ARG A 31 6.62 4.11 6.89
CA ARG A 31 5.40 4.52 6.17
C ARG A 31 5.67 5.86 5.52
N ILE A 32 5.40 5.94 4.23
CA ILE A 32 5.27 7.21 3.51
C ILE A 32 3.82 7.49 3.21
N VAL A 33 3.49 8.77 3.08
CA VAL A 33 2.20 9.27 2.58
C VAL A 33 2.46 10.05 1.30
N ALA A 34 1.78 9.67 0.24
CA ALA A 34 1.80 10.35 -1.05
C ALA A 34 0.91 11.60 -1.01
N GLU A 35 1.06 12.49 -2.01
CA GLU A 35 0.26 13.72 -2.09
C GLU A 35 -1.24 13.47 -2.28
N ASP A 36 -1.62 12.30 -2.80
CA ASP A 36 -3.02 11.90 -2.95
C ASP A 36 -3.65 11.39 -1.64
N GLY A 37 -2.86 11.24 -0.58
CA GLY A 37 -3.29 10.72 0.72
C GLY A 37 -3.12 9.20 0.88
N SER A 38 -2.82 8.47 -0.19
CA SER A 38 -2.41 7.06 -0.09
C SER A 38 -1.13 6.90 0.71
N PHE A 39 -1.03 5.83 1.49
CA PHE A 39 0.19 5.48 2.21
C PHE A 39 0.79 4.17 1.70
N ARG A 40 2.11 4.04 1.87
CA ARG A 40 2.86 2.82 1.52
C ARG A 40 3.93 2.56 2.56
N TRP A 41 4.11 1.29 2.90
CA TRP A 41 5.16 0.79 3.78
C TRP A 41 6.33 0.31 2.94
N ILE A 42 7.48 0.94 3.14
CA ILE A 42 8.70 0.70 2.38
C ILE A 42 9.74 0.10 3.35
N PRO A 43 10.35 -1.05 3.03
CA PRO A 43 11.40 -1.61 3.85
C PRO A 43 12.65 -0.72 3.81
N TYR A 44 13.34 -0.60 4.95
CA TYR A 44 14.60 0.16 5.01
C TYR A 44 15.65 -0.36 4.01
N ALA A 45 15.61 -1.66 3.67
CA ALA A 45 16.51 -2.25 2.69
C ALA A 45 16.34 -1.70 1.26
N ARG A 46 15.17 -1.13 0.92
CA ARG A 46 14.93 -0.44 -0.36
C ARG A 46 15.23 1.04 -0.32
N LEU A 47 15.70 1.58 0.81
CA LEU A 47 15.92 3.00 0.98
C LEU A 47 17.41 3.29 1.15
N GLU A 48 17.92 4.16 0.30
CA GLU A 48 19.26 4.70 0.40
C GLU A 48 19.21 6.14 0.89
N THR A 49 20.20 6.53 1.70
CA THR A 49 20.36 7.93 2.10
C THR A 49 20.98 8.71 0.95
N ALA A 50 20.17 9.54 0.29
CA ALA A 50 20.66 10.44 -0.76
C ALA A 50 21.26 11.72 -0.16
N ASP A 51 20.52 12.34 0.78
CA ASP A 51 20.91 13.58 1.45
C ASP A 51 20.49 13.57 2.93
N ASP A 52 20.80 14.65 3.65
CA ASP A 52 20.46 14.81 5.06
C ASP A 52 18.95 14.83 5.36
N ASP A 53 18.14 15.14 4.34
CA ASP A 53 16.68 15.26 4.44
C ASP A 53 15.97 14.61 3.24
N ARG A 54 16.64 13.68 2.54
CA ARG A 54 16.08 12.98 1.37
C ARG A 54 16.48 11.52 1.35
N LEU A 55 15.51 10.65 1.11
CA LEU A 55 15.72 9.22 0.90
C LEU A 55 15.45 8.85 -0.56
N CYS A 56 16.29 7.97 -1.10
CA CYS A 56 16.11 7.43 -2.43
C CYS A 56 15.54 6.01 -2.33
N LEU A 57 14.39 5.78 -2.97
CA LEU A 57 13.77 4.49 -3.15
C LEU A 57 14.45 3.77 -4.31
N ILE A 58 15.12 2.67 -3.99
CA ILE A 58 15.74 1.77 -4.95
C ILE A 58 14.65 0.87 -5.55
N ASP A 59 14.58 0.86 -6.88
CA ASP A 59 13.77 -0.13 -7.61
C ASP A 59 14.49 -1.48 -7.58
N ASP A 60 13.77 -2.51 -7.14
CA ASP A 60 14.30 -3.85 -6.97
C ASP A 60 13.43 -4.83 -7.76
N PRO A 61 13.71 -4.98 -9.06
CA PRO A 61 12.92 -5.81 -9.96
C PRO A 61 13.03 -7.32 -9.64
N ASP A 62 13.97 -7.71 -8.78
CA ASP A 62 14.22 -9.11 -8.37
C ASP A 62 13.60 -9.45 -7.00
N ASP A 63 12.89 -8.50 -6.38
CA ASP A 63 12.23 -8.62 -5.07
C ASP A 63 13.13 -9.08 -3.90
N LYS A 64 14.43 -8.87 -4.00
CA LYS A 64 15.42 -9.24 -2.96
C LYS A 64 15.42 -8.30 -1.75
N LEU A 65 15.00 -7.06 -1.92
CA LEU A 65 15.03 -6.02 -0.88
C LEU A 65 13.72 -5.91 -0.10
N GLY A 66 12.74 -6.77 -0.40
CA GLY A 66 11.44 -6.85 0.25
C GLY A 66 10.37 -5.99 -0.43
N ALA A 67 9.13 -6.46 -0.42
CA ALA A 67 8.03 -5.81 -1.11
C ALA A 67 7.57 -4.52 -0.43
N VAL A 68 7.16 -3.53 -1.24
CA VAL A 68 6.43 -2.34 -0.76
C VAL A 68 4.99 -2.75 -0.49
N LEU A 69 4.49 -2.46 0.70
CA LEU A 69 3.16 -2.87 1.14
C LEU A 69 2.22 -1.68 1.19
N THR A 70 0.97 -1.87 0.77
CA THR A 70 -0.11 -0.87 0.94
C THR A 70 -0.85 -1.02 2.27
N SER A 71 -0.48 -2.03 3.07
CA SER A 71 -1.06 -2.33 4.37
C SER A 71 0.03 -2.46 5.44
N PRO A 72 -0.28 -2.18 6.72
CA PRO A 72 0.70 -2.28 7.81
C PRO A 72 1.24 -3.72 7.95
N PRO A 73 2.57 -3.91 8.08
CA PRO A 73 3.16 -5.22 8.34
C PRO A 73 2.77 -5.74 9.72
N LEU A 74 2.61 -7.06 9.84
CA LEU A 74 2.31 -7.71 11.12
C LEU A 74 3.48 -7.49 12.10
N GLY A 75 3.25 -6.75 13.17
CA GLY A 75 4.24 -6.48 14.22
C GLY A 75 4.94 -5.12 14.16
N GLU A 76 4.54 -4.21 13.26
CA GLU A 76 4.99 -2.81 13.33
C GLU A 76 4.07 -2.00 14.25
N ASP A 77 4.64 -1.36 15.28
CA ASP A 77 3.99 -0.47 16.26
C ASP A 77 3.54 0.87 15.64
N GLY A 78 2.83 0.82 14.52
CA GLY A 78 2.25 1.99 13.84
C GLY A 78 0.89 1.68 13.19
N ALA A 79 0.45 0.43 13.28
CA ALA A 79 -0.82 -0.06 12.76
C ALA A 79 -2.02 0.35 13.64
N ASN A 80 -2.15 1.64 13.97
CA ASN A 80 -3.46 2.23 14.28
C ASN A 80 -4.10 2.69 12.96
N ILE A 81 -4.16 1.78 11.98
CA ILE A 81 -5.00 1.99 10.79
C ILE A 81 -6.31 1.31 11.16
N ASP A 82 -7.36 2.12 11.33
CA ASP A 82 -8.74 1.64 11.41
C ASP A 82 -8.96 0.62 10.27
N PRO A 83 -9.33 -0.63 10.57
CA PRO A 83 -9.66 -1.65 9.56
C PRO A 83 -10.94 -1.31 8.77
N ASP A 84 -11.53 -0.13 9.00
CA ASP A 84 -12.79 0.36 8.45
C ASP A 84 -12.61 1.22 7.19
N ALA A 85 -11.43 1.24 6.56
CA ALA A 85 -11.34 1.60 5.13
C ALA A 85 -11.81 0.41 4.27
N GLU A 86 -13.08 0.09 4.52
CA GLU A 86 -14.00 -0.70 3.73
C GLU A 86 -13.59 -0.83 2.25
N VAL A 87 -13.13 -2.04 1.98
CA VAL A 87 -13.11 -2.68 0.67
C VAL A 87 -14.49 -2.49 0.01
N ASP A 88 -14.61 -1.54 -0.94
CA ASP A 88 -15.77 -1.49 -1.86
C ASP A 88 -15.59 -2.59 -2.92
N GLU A 89 -15.85 -3.84 -2.53
CA GLU A 89 -16.03 -4.99 -3.44
C GLU A 89 -17.52 -5.23 -3.77
N ALA A 90 -18.41 -4.31 -3.40
CA ALA A 90 -19.85 -4.51 -3.45
C ALA A 90 -20.59 -3.54 -4.39
N SER A 91 -20.07 -3.31 -5.59
CA SER A 91 -20.80 -2.57 -6.63
C SER A 91 -21.07 -3.43 -7.87
N ALA A 92 -22.20 -4.14 -7.77
CA ALA A 92 -23.12 -4.57 -8.83
C ALA A 92 -22.78 -5.80 -9.70
N ASP A 93 -23.04 -7.00 -9.17
CA ASP A 93 -23.72 -8.04 -9.97
C ASP A 93 -25.16 -8.17 -9.46
N SER A 94 -26.04 -7.36 -10.05
CA SER A 94 -27.47 -7.38 -9.80
C SER A 94 -28.02 -8.65 -10.44
N PHE A 95 -28.12 -9.75 -9.68
CA PHE A 95 -28.81 -10.95 -10.15
C PHE A 95 -30.20 -10.57 -10.69
N PRO A 96 -30.50 -10.76 -11.99
CA PRO A 96 -31.85 -10.61 -12.46
C PRO A 96 -32.66 -11.77 -11.89
N ALA A 97 -33.51 -11.47 -10.90
CA ALA A 97 -34.62 -12.34 -10.55
C ALA A 97 -35.54 -12.45 -11.78
N SER A 98 -35.28 -13.43 -12.65
CA SER A 98 -36.10 -13.73 -13.82
C SER A 98 -36.54 -15.20 -13.78
N ASP A 99 -37.70 -15.37 -13.16
CA ASP A 99 -38.72 -16.42 -13.26
C ASP A 99 -38.30 -17.89 -13.58
N PRO A 100 -38.61 -18.87 -12.71
CA PRO A 100 -38.37 -20.29 -13.02
C PRO A 100 -39.28 -20.75 -14.17
N PRO A 101 -38.79 -21.52 -15.16
CA PRO A 101 -39.65 -22.02 -16.23
C PRO A 101 -40.71 -22.96 -15.64
N ALA A 102 -41.98 -22.60 -15.86
CA ALA A 102 -43.14 -23.42 -15.51
C ALA A 102 -43.04 -24.80 -16.17
N TYR A 103 -42.98 -25.84 -15.34
CA TYR A 103 -43.02 -27.23 -15.75
C TYR A 103 -44.38 -27.57 -16.38
N THR A 104 -44.43 -27.80 -17.70
CA THR A 104 -45.57 -28.46 -18.36
C THR A 104 -45.20 -29.91 -18.68
N PRO A 105 -45.79 -30.92 -18.02
CA PRO A 105 -45.59 -32.32 -18.40
C PRO A 105 -46.37 -32.61 -19.68
N ASP A 106 -45.66 -32.78 -20.79
CA ASP A 106 -46.25 -33.33 -22.01
C ASP A 106 -46.40 -34.85 -21.84
N LYS A 107 -47.66 -35.31 -21.83
CA LYS A 107 -48.04 -36.72 -21.92
C LYS A 107 -48.73 -36.92 -23.27
N HIS A 108 -47.99 -37.44 -24.26
CA HIS A 108 -48.57 -38.37 -25.22
C HIS A 108 -47.54 -39.35 -25.77
#